data_AF-A0FDH9-F1
#
_entry.id   AF-A0FDH9-F1
#
_cell.length_a   1.000
_cell.length_b   1.000
_cell.length_c   1.000
_cell.angle_alpha   90.00
_cell.angle_beta   90.00
_cell.angle_gamma   90.00
#
_symmetry.space_group_name_H-M   'P 1'
#
loop_
_entity.id
_entity.type
_entity.pdbx_description
1 polymer ?
#
loop_
_entity_poly.entity_id
_entity_poly.type
_entity_poly.pdbx_seq_one_letter_code
_entity_poly.pdbx_strand_id
1 'polypeptide(L)'
;GDHFGDSLENLDFAAEAFQIALNNGADVVNLPNTVERYRPWLFVSMVKAVANLLPEDTRISIHTHNDLGMATATTVESYFAGAVQLETALNGLGERAG
;
A
#
# COMPACT_ATOMS: atom_id res chain seq x y z
N GLY A 1 3.96 12.82 -2.67
CA GLY A 1 5.37 12.47 -2.40
C GLY A 1 5.93 11.64 -3.53
N ASP A 2 7.22 11.29 -3.47
CA ASP A 2 7.88 10.45 -4.48
C ASP A 2 7.48 8.96 -4.37
N HIS A 3 6.87 8.55 -3.26
CA HIS A 3 6.49 7.17 -2.94
C HIS A 3 5.08 7.10 -2.34
N PHE A 4 4.36 5.99 -2.57
CA PHE A 4 2.91 5.87 -2.26
C PHE A 4 2.55 6.22 -0.81
N GLY A 5 3.26 5.68 0.19
CA GLY A 5 3.01 6.00 1.61
C GLY A 5 3.12 7.48 1.99
N ASP A 6 3.74 8.29 1.12
CA ASP A 6 3.91 9.74 1.25
C ASP A 6 3.07 10.55 0.23
N SER A 7 2.08 9.92 -0.41
CA SER A 7 1.28 10.52 -1.50
C SER A 7 -0.08 11.07 -1.05
N LEU A 8 -0.19 11.53 0.20
CA LEU A 8 -1.44 12.06 0.78
C LEU A 8 -2.10 13.17 -0.06
N GLU A 9 -1.29 14.07 -0.61
CA GLU A 9 -1.77 15.22 -1.39
C GLU A 9 -2.06 14.89 -2.85
N ASN A 10 -1.70 13.69 -3.32
CA ASN A 10 -1.77 13.31 -4.73
C ASN A 10 -2.25 11.85 -4.93
N LEU A 11 -3.21 11.41 -4.11
CA LEU A 11 -3.79 10.06 -4.22
C LEU A 11 -4.48 9.80 -5.57
N ASP A 12 -5.13 10.81 -6.15
CA ASP A 12 -5.77 10.68 -7.47
C ASP A 12 -4.73 10.37 -8.56
N PHE A 13 -3.57 11.02 -8.51
CA PHE A 13 -2.46 10.74 -9.41
C PHE A 13 -1.91 9.32 -9.20
N ALA A 14 -1.83 8.85 -7.95
CA ALA A 14 -1.42 7.48 -7.68
C ALA A 14 -2.43 6.46 -8.26
N ALA A 15 -3.73 6.70 -8.08
CA ALA A 15 -4.78 5.86 -8.65
C ALA A 15 -4.75 5.85 -10.19
N GLU A 16 -4.53 7.00 -10.83
CA GLU A 16 -4.33 7.11 -12.29
C GLU A 16 -3.12 6.28 -12.74
N ALA A 17 -1.99 6.38 -12.04
CA ALA A 17 -0.79 5.59 -12.34
C ALA A 17 -1.06 4.08 -12.23
N PHE A 18 -1.80 3.64 -11.21
CA PHE A 18 -2.21 2.24 -11.07
C PHE A 18 -3.17 1.79 -12.18
N GLN A 19 -4.13 2.63 -12.55
CA GLN A 19 -5.05 2.34 -13.67
C GLN A 19 -4.29 2.21 -15.00
N ILE A 20 -3.29 3.06 -15.24
CA ILE A 20 -2.42 2.96 -16.42
C ILE A 20 -1.68 1.62 -16.39
N ALA A 21 -1.13 1.21 -15.25
CA ALA A 21 -0.44 -0.07 -15.13
C ALA A 21 -1.38 -1.26 -15.42
N LEU A 22 -2.59 -1.26 -14.85
CA LEU A 22 -3.62 -2.26 -15.09
C LEU A 22 -4.01 -2.33 -16.57
N ASN A 23 -4.23 -1.18 -17.21
CA ASN A 23 -4.56 -1.09 -18.64
C ASN A 23 -3.43 -1.60 -19.55
N ASN A 24 -2.19 -1.67 -19.04
CA ASN A 24 -1.03 -2.20 -19.75
C ASN A 24 -0.67 -3.63 -19.30
N GLY A 25 -1.59 -4.34 -18.65
CA GLY A 25 -1.47 -5.77 -18.37
C GLY A 25 -0.89 -6.12 -17.00
N ALA A 26 -0.82 -5.18 -16.05
CA ALA A 26 -0.55 -5.55 -14.67
C ALA A 26 -1.72 -6.35 -14.09
N ASP A 27 -1.44 -7.49 -13.45
CA ASP A 27 -2.45 -8.31 -12.76
C ASP A 27 -2.66 -7.89 -11.28
N VAL A 28 -1.69 -7.17 -10.73
CA VAL A 28 -1.63 -6.78 -9.30
C VAL A 28 -1.01 -5.39 -9.21
N VAL A 29 -1.57 -4.53 -8.37
CA VAL A 29 -0.99 -3.23 -8.01
C VAL A 29 -0.47 -3.27 -6.58
N ASN A 30 0.77 -2.84 -6.36
CA ASN A 30 1.39 -2.84 -5.04
C ASN A 30 1.44 -1.43 -4.45
N LEU A 31 1.01 -1.31 -3.20
CA LEU A 31 0.97 -0.07 -2.42
C LEU A 31 2.04 -0.13 -1.32
N PRO A 32 3.24 0.44 -1.55
CA PRO A 32 4.29 0.41 -0.55
C PRO A 32 4.16 1.53 0.50
N ASN A 33 4.32 1.19 1.77
CA ASN A 33 4.69 2.12 2.84
C ASN A 33 6.22 2.13 2.96
N THR A 34 6.89 2.70 1.95
CA THR A 34 8.35 2.63 1.76
C THR A 34 9.13 3.12 2.98
N VAL A 35 8.62 4.13 3.67
CA VAL A 35 9.12 4.61 4.95
C VAL A 35 7.92 4.76 5.87
N GLU A 36 7.92 4.10 7.03
CA GLU A 36 6.82 4.22 7.97
C GLU A 36 6.92 5.56 8.72
N ARG A 37 6.14 6.56 8.27
CA ARG A 37 6.15 7.92 8.84
C ARG A 37 4.96 8.26 9.71
N TYR A 38 3.83 7.62 9.43
CA TYR A 38 2.55 7.94 10.03
C TYR A 38 1.95 6.72 10.72
N ARG A 39 0.82 6.92 11.40
CA ARG A 39 0.14 5.85 12.13
C ARG A 39 -0.73 5.01 11.19
N PRO A 40 -1.01 3.73 11.53
CA PRO A 40 -1.61 2.76 10.63
C PRO A 40 -2.89 3.23 9.93
N TRP A 41 -3.79 3.89 10.67
CA TRP A 41 -5.07 4.32 10.11
C TRP A 41 -4.91 5.23 8.89
N LEU A 42 -3.84 6.02 8.84
CA LEU A 42 -3.63 6.96 7.74
C LEU A 42 -3.31 6.19 6.47
N PHE A 43 -2.33 5.27 6.52
CA PHE A 43 -1.99 4.42 5.39
C PHE A 43 -3.17 3.53 4.97
N VAL A 44 -3.87 2.93 5.94
CA VAL A 44 -5.05 2.09 5.68
C VAL A 44 -6.17 2.90 5.01
N SER A 45 -6.36 4.17 5.38
CA SER A 45 -7.32 5.05 4.70
C SER A 45 -6.94 5.34 3.25
N MET A 46 -5.63 5.41 2.94
CA MET A 46 -5.12 5.57 1.58
C MET A 46 -5.36 4.29 0.77
N VAL A 47 -5.09 3.11 1.34
CA VAL A 47 -5.40 1.82 0.71
C VAL A 47 -6.89 1.75 0.37
N LYS A 48 -7.77 2.08 1.31
CA LYS A 48 -9.22 2.10 1.10
C LYS A 48 -9.63 3.09 0.00
N ALA A 49 -9.02 4.28 -0.02
CA ALA A 49 -9.29 5.28 -1.05
C ALA A 49 -8.90 4.77 -2.44
N VAL A 50 -7.71 4.19 -2.58
CA VAL A 50 -7.24 3.60 -3.85
C VAL A 50 -8.12 2.42 -4.26
N ALA A 51 -8.48 1.53 -3.34
CA ALA A 51 -9.35 0.39 -3.63
C ALA A 51 -10.73 0.83 -4.18
N ASN A 52 -11.26 1.95 -3.71
CA ASN A 52 -12.52 2.50 -4.22
C ASN A 52 -12.39 3.23 -5.57
N LEU A 53 -11.17 3.65 -5.94
CA LEU A 53 -10.90 4.36 -7.20
C LEU A 53 -10.54 3.40 -8.34
N LEU A 54 -10.09 2.18 -8.01
CA LEU A 54 -9.72 1.15 -8.98
C LEU A 54 -10.91 0.22 -9.28
N PRO A 55 -10.86 -0.55 -10.40
CA PRO A 55 -11.85 -1.57 -10.70
C PRO A 55 -12.02 -2.57 -9.56
N GLU A 56 -13.25 -3.03 -9.30
CA GLU A 56 -13.60 -3.88 -8.15
C GLU A 56 -12.82 -5.21 -8.10
N ASP A 57 -12.40 -5.73 -9.25
CA ASP A 57 -11.63 -6.96 -9.40
C ASP A 57 -10.10 -6.75 -9.32
N THR A 58 -9.65 -5.52 -9.06
CA THR A 58 -8.23 -5.21 -8.93
C THR A 58 -7.62 -5.92 -7.72
N ARG A 59 -6.59 -6.73 -7.96
CA ARG A 59 -5.80 -7.33 -6.89
C ARG A 59 -4.82 -6.32 -6.33
N ILE A 60 -5.06 -5.89 -5.09
CA ILE A 60 -4.21 -4.96 -4.37
C ILE A 60 -3.23 -5.73 -3.47
N SER A 61 -1.94 -5.47 -3.66
CA SER A 61 -0.84 -5.85 -2.78
C SER A 61 -0.44 -4.67 -1.92
N ILE A 62 0.06 -4.94 -0.71
CA ILE A 62 0.70 -3.95 0.13
C ILE A 62 2.07 -4.43 0.58
N HIS A 63 2.97 -3.47 0.80
CA HIS A 63 4.33 -3.72 1.27
C HIS A 63 4.72 -2.67 2.31
N THR A 64 4.69 -3.01 3.60
CA THR A 64 4.91 -2.04 4.68
C THR A 64 6.22 -2.29 5.40
N HIS A 65 7.05 -1.25 5.54
CA HIS A 65 8.22 -1.28 6.41
C HIS A 65 7.86 -0.89 7.85
N ASN A 66 8.76 -1.17 8.78
CA ASN A 66 8.52 -1.25 10.22
C ASN A 66 9.25 -0.19 11.05
N ASP A 67 9.55 0.98 10.46
CA ASP A 67 10.37 2.03 11.09
C ASP A 67 9.84 2.51 12.45
N LEU A 68 8.52 2.44 12.67
CA LEU A 68 7.83 2.82 13.91
C LEU A 68 7.26 1.59 14.65
N GLY A 69 7.59 0.38 14.21
CA GLY A 69 7.14 -0.87 14.82
C GLY A 69 5.67 -1.22 14.54
N MET A 70 5.05 -0.64 13.51
CA MET A 70 3.62 -0.83 13.22
C MET A 70 3.33 -1.51 11.89
N ALA A 71 4.35 -2.06 11.19
CA ALA A 71 4.17 -2.71 9.90
C ALA A 71 3.12 -3.83 9.93
N THR A 72 3.17 -4.70 10.93
CA THR A 72 2.20 -5.81 11.06
C THR A 72 0.78 -5.30 11.26
N ALA A 73 0.58 -4.26 12.07
CA ALA A 73 -0.74 -3.67 12.28
C ALA A 73 -1.26 -3.01 10.99
N THR A 74 -0.43 -2.19 10.34
CA THR A 74 -0.75 -1.58 9.05
C THR A 74 -1.09 -2.63 7.99
N THR A 75 -0.35 -3.75 7.99
CA THR A 75 -0.57 -4.86 7.06
C THR A 75 -1.91 -5.54 7.27
N VAL A 76 -2.22 -5.94 8.50
CA VAL A 76 -3.46 -6.65 8.84
C VAL A 76 -4.68 -5.76 8.60
N GLU A 77 -4.63 -4.49 8.98
CA GLU A 77 -5.74 -3.56 8.77
C GLU A 77 -5.96 -3.23 7.29
N SER A 78 -4.89 -3.23 6.47
CA SER A 78 -5.01 -3.02 5.02
C SER A 78 -5.76 -4.15 4.32
N TYR A 79 -5.74 -5.38 4.86
CA TYR A 79 -6.56 -6.47 4.35
C TYR A 79 -8.06 -6.13 4.43
N PHE A 80 -8.51 -5.61 5.57
CA PHE A 80 -9.89 -5.18 5.76
C PHE A 80 -10.25 -3.92 4.96
N ALA A 81 -9.26 -3.21 4.42
CA ALA A 81 -9.43 -2.06 3.53
C ALA A 81 -9.45 -2.42 2.04
N GLY A 82 -9.26 -3.70 1.67
CA GLY A 82 -9.34 -4.19 0.29
C GLY A 82 -8.04 -4.79 -0.27
N ALA A 83 -6.93 -4.79 0.49
CA ALA A 83 -5.73 -5.50 0.07
C ALA A 83 -5.94 -7.02 0.17
N VAL A 84 -5.50 -7.76 -0.85
CA VAL A 84 -5.64 -9.23 -0.93
C VAL A 84 -4.31 -9.95 -1.01
N GLN A 85 -3.20 -9.22 -1.16
CA GLN A 85 -1.84 -9.73 -1.10
C GLN A 85 -1.02 -8.92 -0.08
N LEU A 86 -0.28 -9.62 0.79
CA LEU A 86 0.47 -9.02 1.90
C LEU A 86 1.95 -9.41 1.74
N GLU A 87 2.77 -8.48 1.27
CA GLU A 87 4.21 -8.71 1.12
C GLU A 87 4.90 -8.64 2.48
N THR A 88 5.67 -9.67 2.79
CA THR A 88 6.36 -9.82 4.08
C THR A 88 7.71 -10.50 3.87
N ALA A 89 8.55 -10.50 4.90
CA ALA A 89 9.83 -11.18 4.90
C ALA A 89 10.00 -12.08 6.13
N LEU A 90 10.70 -13.21 5.93
CA LEU A 90 11.06 -14.10 7.03
C LEU A 90 11.82 -13.31 8.09
N ASN A 91 11.41 -13.47 9.35
CA ASN A 91 11.98 -12.80 10.51
C ASN A 91 11.97 -11.25 10.42
N GLY A 92 11.17 -10.65 9.53
CA GLY A 92 11.13 -9.21 9.33
C GLY A 92 12.44 -8.65 8.74
N LEU A 93 13.14 -9.42 7.90
CA LEU A 93 14.34 -8.94 7.23
C LEU A 93 13.97 -7.98 6.09
N GLY A 94 14.61 -6.82 6.04
CA GLY A 94 14.34 -5.79 5.05
C GLY A 94 15.23 -4.58 5.24
N GLU A 95 14.93 -3.49 4.55
CA GLU A 95 15.63 -2.24 4.80
C GLU A 95 15.32 -1.72 6.21
N ARG A 96 16.33 -1.14 6.87
CA ARG A 96 16.20 -0.45 8.17
C ARG A 96 15.66 -1.37 9.27
N ALA A 97 14.42 -1.15 9.72
CA ALA A 97 13.78 -1.90 10.81
C ALA A 97 13.06 -3.17 10.32
N GLY A 98 13.16 -3.49 9.02
CA GLY A 98 12.40 -4.54 8.37
C GLY A 98 11.25 -3.99 7.55
#